data_AF-A0A7T1AL88-F1
#
_entry.id   AF-A0A7T1AL88-F1
#
_cell.length_a   1.000
_cell.length_b   1.000
_cell.length_c   1.000
_cell.angle_alpha   90.00
_cell.angle_beta   90.00
_cell.angle_gamma   90.00
#
_symmetry.space_group_name_H-M   'P 1'
#
loop_
_entity.id
_entity.type
_entity.pdbx_description
1 polymer ?
#
loop_
_entity_poly.entity_id
_entity_poly.type
_entity_poly.pdbx_seq_one_letter_code
_entity_poly.pdbx_strand_id
1 'polypeptide(L)'
;MKKHLLLVLEPISILFLVFFLLIFSVSAHSLVQNQEWLLNHLSKNQSLTKYTYQVIATYPHDPQAFTQGLIFHEGFLYESTGLYGESSLRKIDLRSGKVLLEKKIDEIHFAEGLTLFNNLLIQLTWKSHLGFLYDVDTFEHIGSFDFPYEGWGITHDDDNNNLVISDGSDTLRFLDPKNFLITKEVQVHLNGLMINQLNELEFINGTVYANVWHTDLILIVEPDDGEVIGWINLTGLEEQSDLSKNVLNGIAFDQANNRFFVTGKLWPHLYEILLIEER
;
A
#
# COMPACT_ATOMS: atom_id res chain seq x y z
N MET A 1 44.31 38.20 -11.62
CA MET A 1 43.07 38.51 -12.35
C MET A 1 42.08 37.37 -12.10
N LYS A 2 41.07 37.61 -11.26
CA LYS A 2 40.02 36.67 -10.89
C LYS A 2 39.03 36.51 -12.05
N LYS A 3 38.66 35.28 -12.42
CA LYS A 3 37.44 35.00 -13.19
C LYS A 3 36.47 34.26 -12.28
N HIS A 4 35.38 34.92 -11.94
CA HIS A 4 34.26 34.35 -11.20
C HIS A 4 33.47 33.42 -12.12
N LEU A 5 33.29 32.19 -11.66
CA LEU A 5 32.34 31.23 -12.18
C LEU A 5 30.97 31.57 -11.58
N LEU A 6 30.03 32.05 -12.39
CA LEU A 6 28.62 32.21 -12.01
C LEU A 6 27.88 30.99 -12.54
N LEU A 7 27.65 30.02 -11.67
CA LEU A 7 26.62 28.99 -11.86
C LEU A 7 25.28 29.68 -11.65
N VAL A 8 24.56 29.92 -12.75
CA VAL A 8 23.15 30.30 -12.73
C VAL A 8 22.38 29.02 -12.42
N LEU A 9 21.93 28.87 -11.17
CA LEU A 9 20.91 27.87 -10.83
C LEU A 9 19.59 28.35 -11.45
N GLU A 10 19.02 27.55 -12.36
CA GLU A 10 17.73 27.85 -12.97
C GLU A 10 16.59 27.78 -11.92
N PRO A 11 15.54 28.61 -12.05
CA PRO A 11 14.46 28.71 -11.07
C PRO A 11 13.50 27.51 -11.06
N ILE A 12 13.77 26.47 -11.85
CA ILE A 12 12.92 25.28 -12.01
C ILE A 12 12.89 24.43 -10.71
N SER A 13 13.97 24.46 -9.93
CA SER A 13 14.10 23.65 -8.69
C SER A 13 13.22 24.16 -7.53
N ILE A 14 12.87 25.44 -7.50
CA ILE A 14 12.11 26.05 -6.39
C ILE A 14 10.60 25.88 -6.61
N LEU A 15 10.13 25.88 -7.87
CA LEU A 15 8.72 25.68 -8.19
C LEU A 15 8.26 24.23 -7.91
N PHE A 16 9.15 23.26 -8.10
CA PHE A 16 8.90 21.85 -7.72
C PHE A 16 8.79 21.65 -6.21
N LEU A 17 9.60 22.37 -5.41
CA LEU A 17 9.56 22.28 -3.95
C LEU A 17 8.30 22.93 -3.33
N VAL A 18 7.81 24.02 -3.93
CA VAL A 18 6.62 24.74 -3.44
C VAL A 18 5.32 23.98 -3.76
N PHE A 19 5.28 23.21 -4.86
CA PHE A 19 4.13 22.33 -5.14
C PHE A 19 4.13 21.06 -4.26
N PHE A 20 5.31 20.63 -3.79
CA PHE A 20 5.48 19.51 -2.86
C PHE A 20 4.88 19.78 -1.47
N LEU A 21 4.80 21.05 -1.04
CA LEU A 21 4.26 21.45 0.26
C LEU A 21 2.73 21.62 0.28
N LEU A 22 2.09 21.79 -0.88
CA LEU A 22 0.65 22.10 -0.97
C LEU A 22 -0.26 20.87 -1.00
N ILE A 23 0.27 19.68 -1.33
CA ILE A 23 -0.50 18.42 -1.36
C ILE A 23 -0.32 17.63 -0.06
N PHE A 24 0.77 17.85 0.68
CA PHE A 24 0.96 17.30 2.02
C PHE A 24 0.38 18.17 3.14
N SER A 25 -0.26 19.29 2.83
CA SER A 25 -0.97 20.08 3.84
C SER A 25 -2.38 19.54 4.09
N VAL A 26 -2.52 18.21 4.28
CA VAL A 26 -3.70 17.69 4.96
C VAL A 26 -3.48 18.05 6.42
N SER A 27 -4.30 18.97 6.93
CA SER A 27 -4.19 19.39 8.32
C SER A 27 -4.41 18.18 9.24
N ALA A 28 -3.72 18.12 10.38
CA ALA A 28 -4.00 17.10 11.39
C ALA A 28 -5.49 17.03 11.76
N HIS A 29 -6.19 18.17 11.69
CA HIS A 29 -7.63 18.24 11.89
C HIS A 29 -8.43 17.47 10.82
N SER A 30 -8.08 17.57 9.54
CA SER A 30 -8.74 16.82 8.46
C SER A 30 -8.44 15.31 8.52
N LEU A 31 -7.25 14.91 8.98
CA LEU A 31 -6.91 13.50 9.21
C LEU A 31 -7.80 12.89 10.29
N VAL A 32 -7.88 13.56 11.44
CA VAL A 32 -8.74 13.15 12.56
C VAL A 32 -10.22 13.11 12.11
N GLN A 33 -10.67 14.10 11.34
CA GLN A 33 -12.03 14.10 10.80
C GLN A 33 -12.30 12.92 9.87
N ASN A 34 -11.36 12.53 8.99
CA ASN A 34 -11.53 11.39 8.10
C ASN A 34 -11.63 10.07 8.87
N GLN A 35 -10.73 9.84 9.84
CA GLN A 35 -10.76 8.65 10.69
C GLN A 35 -12.04 8.59 11.53
N GLU A 36 -12.42 9.68 12.21
CA GLU A 36 -13.67 9.73 12.99
C GLU A 36 -14.90 9.52 12.10
N TRP A 37 -14.92 10.11 10.90
CA TRP A 37 -16.03 9.94 9.97
C TRP A 37 -16.19 8.47 9.57
N LEU A 38 -15.11 7.81 9.14
CA LEU A 38 -15.17 6.43 8.69
C LEU A 38 -15.51 5.48 9.84
N LEU A 39 -14.86 5.64 11.00
CA LEU A 39 -15.16 4.90 12.23
C LEU A 39 -16.64 4.99 12.59
N ASN A 40 -17.23 6.19 12.57
CA ASN A 40 -18.63 6.41 12.92
C ASN A 40 -19.62 5.72 11.98
N HIS A 41 -19.29 5.58 10.69
CA HIS A 41 -20.16 4.89 9.73
C HIS A 41 -20.03 3.37 9.86
N LEU A 42 -18.80 2.87 9.98
CA LEU A 42 -18.53 1.45 10.18
C LEU A 42 -19.12 0.95 11.50
N SER A 43 -18.89 1.64 12.62
CA SER A 43 -19.30 1.19 13.95
C SER A 43 -20.81 1.18 14.18
N LYS A 44 -21.58 1.92 13.37
CA LYS A 44 -23.05 1.94 13.45
C LYS A 44 -23.69 0.77 12.70
N ASN A 45 -22.97 0.16 11.77
CA ASN A 45 -23.50 -0.96 11.00
C ASN A 45 -23.29 -2.28 11.75
N GLN A 46 -24.40 -2.84 12.25
CA GLN A 46 -24.39 -4.08 13.05
C GLN A 46 -24.16 -5.34 12.21
N SER A 47 -24.24 -5.27 10.88
CA SER A 47 -23.98 -6.43 10.01
C SER A 47 -22.49 -6.63 9.73
N LEU A 48 -21.64 -5.62 9.99
CA LEU A 48 -20.21 -5.72 9.75
C LEU A 48 -19.53 -6.54 10.82
N THR A 49 -18.62 -7.42 10.40
CA THR A 49 -17.71 -8.04 11.35
C THR A 49 -16.63 -7.03 11.75
N LYS A 50 -16.53 -6.74 13.03
CA LYS A 50 -15.57 -5.79 13.58
C LYS A 50 -14.39 -6.52 14.20
N TYR A 51 -13.18 -6.17 13.80
CA TYR A 51 -11.96 -6.69 14.39
C TYR A 51 -11.17 -5.60 15.10
N THR A 52 -10.63 -5.94 16.26
CA THR A 52 -9.43 -5.33 16.83
C THR A 52 -8.26 -6.28 16.65
N TYR A 53 -7.12 -6.00 17.28
CA TYR A 53 -5.91 -6.79 17.14
C TYR A 53 -5.29 -7.16 18.49
N GLN A 54 -4.54 -8.25 18.47
CA GLN A 54 -3.54 -8.59 19.48
C GLN A 54 -2.18 -8.71 18.78
N VAL A 55 -1.17 -7.99 19.26
CA VAL A 55 0.20 -8.14 18.77
C VAL A 55 0.76 -9.48 19.22
N ILE A 56 1.17 -10.31 18.25
CA ILE A 56 1.79 -11.61 18.46
C ILE A 56 3.31 -11.49 18.45
N ALA A 57 3.85 -10.71 17.51
CA ALA A 57 5.27 -10.40 17.43
C ALA A 57 5.50 -9.01 16.82
N THR A 58 6.65 -8.42 17.17
CA THR A 58 7.14 -7.17 16.60
C THR A 58 8.50 -7.44 15.97
N TYR A 59 8.67 -7.02 14.74
CA TYR A 59 9.89 -7.18 13.95
C TYR A 59 10.46 -5.80 13.59
N PRO A 60 11.80 -5.66 13.46
CA PRO A 60 12.39 -4.41 12.98
C PRO A 60 11.93 -4.10 11.55
N HIS A 61 11.59 -2.85 11.30
CA HIS A 61 11.31 -2.30 9.98
C HIS A 61 12.18 -1.08 9.72
N ASP A 62 12.52 -0.82 8.46
CA ASP A 62 13.39 0.31 8.09
C ASP A 62 12.61 1.63 8.25
N PRO A 63 12.99 2.52 9.19
CA PRO A 63 12.28 3.78 9.40
C PRO A 63 12.51 4.80 8.28
N GLN A 64 13.27 4.45 7.23
CA GLN A 64 13.38 5.23 5.99
C GLN A 64 12.55 4.64 4.84
N ALA A 65 11.90 3.48 5.03
CA ALA A 65 11.07 2.86 4.01
C ALA A 65 9.70 3.53 3.94
N PHE A 66 9.40 4.22 2.84
CA PHE A 66 8.07 4.72 2.56
C PHE A 66 7.22 3.60 1.93
N THR A 67 6.77 2.65 2.74
CA THR A 67 6.09 1.41 2.31
C THR A 67 4.86 1.70 1.45
N GLN A 68 4.79 1.09 0.27
CA GLN A 68 3.66 1.20 -0.66
C GLN A 68 3.08 -0.13 -1.13
N GLY A 69 3.81 -1.23 -0.95
CA GLY A 69 3.29 -2.58 -1.14
C GLY A 69 4.11 -3.57 -0.34
N LEU A 70 3.45 -4.56 0.25
CA LEU A 70 4.09 -5.55 1.13
C LEU A 70 3.58 -6.95 0.78
N ILE A 71 4.48 -7.93 0.76
CA ILE A 71 4.13 -9.33 0.51
C ILE A 71 4.92 -10.19 1.49
N PHE A 72 4.29 -11.25 1.98
CA PHE A 72 5.00 -12.35 2.61
C PHE A 72 5.08 -13.55 1.66
N HIS A 73 6.29 -14.03 1.37
CA HIS A 73 6.49 -15.19 0.52
C HIS A 73 7.71 -16.01 0.94
N GLU A 74 7.52 -17.32 1.13
CA GLU A 74 8.56 -18.29 1.49
C GLU A 74 9.48 -17.88 2.65
N GLY A 75 8.93 -17.26 3.69
CA GLY A 75 9.70 -16.86 4.87
C GLY A 75 10.34 -15.47 4.79
N PHE A 76 10.21 -14.80 3.65
CA PHE A 76 10.73 -13.46 3.42
C PHE A 76 9.59 -12.46 3.24
N LEU A 77 9.91 -11.20 3.49
CA LEU A 77 9.08 -10.09 3.06
C LEU A 77 9.60 -9.56 1.72
N TYR A 78 8.69 -9.18 0.84
CA TYR A 78 8.99 -8.37 -0.33
C TYR A 78 8.27 -7.04 -0.17
N GLU A 79 8.99 -5.95 -0.43
CA GLU A 79 8.49 -4.61 -0.16
C GLU A 79 8.77 -3.69 -1.34
N SER A 80 7.75 -2.91 -1.72
CA SER A 80 7.90 -1.74 -2.57
C SER A 80 7.89 -0.48 -1.72
N THR A 81 8.91 0.36 -1.91
CA THR A 81 9.00 1.66 -1.26
C THR A 81 8.87 2.77 -2.28
N GLY A 82 8.14 3.84 -1.92
CA GLY A 82 7.94 5.01 -2.76
C GLY A 82 8.99 6.11 -2.59
N LEU A 83 8.62 7.32 -3.02
CA LEU A 83 9.41 8.56 -3.13
C LEU A 83 10.27 8.63 -4.41
N TYR A 84 10.17 9.75 -5.13
CA TYR A 84 10.97 10.01 -6.33
C TYR A 84 12.47 10.03 -5.97
N GLY A 85 13.28 9.31 -6.74
CA GLY A 85 14.72 9.15 -6.48
C GLY A 85 15.09 8.18 -5.36
N GLU A 86 14.12 7.69 -4.59
CA GLU A 86 14.35 6.77 -3.46
C GLU A 86 13.59 5.44 -3.59
N SER A 87 12.66 5.36 -4.54
CA SER A 87 11.82 4.20 -4.78
C SER A 87 12.62 2.91 -5.01
N SER A 88 12.17 1.81 -4.43
CA SER A 88 12.89 0.53 -4.50
C SER A 88 11.98 -0.68 -4.37
N LEU A 89 12.47 -1.81 -4.89
CA LEU A 89 11.95 -3.16 -4.65
C LEU A 89 12.93 -3.91 -3.75
N ARG A 90 12.46 -4.51 -2.66
CA ARG A 90 13.29 -5.11 -1.61
C ARG A 90 12.85 -6.53 -1.30
N LYS A 91 13.81 -7.43 -1.03
CA LYS A 91 13.61 -8.71 -0.33
C LYS A 91 14.21 -8.59 1.05
N ILE A 92 13.47 -8.91 2.08
CA ILE A 92 13.80 -8.60 3.47
C ILE A 92 13.69 -9.86 4.32
N ASP A 93 14.69 -10.08 5.18
CA ASP A 93 14.63 -11.09 6.23
C ASP A 93 13.64 -10.63 7.32
N LEU A 94 12.54 -11.37 7.51
CA LEU A 94 11.48 -11.02 8.45
C LEU A 94 12.01 -10.77 9.88
N ARG A 95 12.95 -11.61 10.35
CA ARG A 95 13.38 -11.58 11.77
C ARG A 95 14.27 -10.39 12.09
N SER A 96 15.18 -10.05 11.18
CA SER A 96 16.18 -8.99 11.39
C SER A 96 15.80 -7.65 10.78
N GLY A 97 14.83 -7.62 9.86
CA GLY A 97 14.50 -6.44 9.05
C GLY A 97 15.59 -6.10 8.02
N LYS A 98 16.58 -6.99 7.83
CA LYS A 98 17.70 -6.72 6.92
C LYS A 98 17.26 -6.92 5.47
N VAL A 99 17.52 -5.91 4.64
CA VAL A 99 17.40 -6.02 3.18
C VAL A 99 18.46 -6.99 2.65
N LEU A 100 18.01 -8.07 2.02
CA LEU A 100 18.83 -9.14 1.43
C LEU A 100 19.10 -8.89 -0.06
N LEU A 101 18.13 -8.31 -0.75
CA LEU A 101 18.22 -7.92 -2.17
C LEU A 101 17.46 -6.60 -2.34
N GLU A 102 18.03 -5.68 -3.11
CA GLU A 102 17.41 -4.40 -3.43
C GLU A 102 17.58 -4.10 -4.91
N LYS A 103 16.52 -3.60 -5.52
CA LYS A 103 16.55 -2.94 -6.82
C LYS A 103 16.04 -1.52 -6.67
N LYS A 104 16.88 -0.54 -7.02
CA LYS A 104 16.44 0.85 -7.16
C LYS A 104 15.58 1.00 -8.41
N ILE A 105 14.52 1.79 -8.29
CA ILE A 105 13.66 2.19 -9.40
C ILE A 105 14.19 3.51 -9.96
N ASP A 106 14.04 3.73 -11.26
CA ASP A 106 14.46 4.97 -11.91
C ASP A 106 13.84 6.19 -11.21
N GLU A 107 14.63 7.26 -11.06
CA GLU A 107 14.27 8.43 -10.25
C GLU A 107 13.01 9.15 -10.73
N ILE A 108 12.62 8.97 -11.99
CA ILE A 108 11.40 9.54 -12.57
C ILE A 108 10.13 8.83 -12.11
N HIS A 109 10.25 7.65 -11.50
CA HIS A 109 9.13 6.84 -11.04
C HIS A 109 9.01 6.89 -9.52
N PHE A 110 7.77 7.03 -9.07
CA PHE A 110 7.38 6.79 -7.69
C PHE A 110 6.74 5.40 -7.66
N ALA A 111 7.40 4.43 -7.04
CA ALA A 111 6.89 3.07 -6.95
C ALA A 111 5.79 2.96 -5.89
N GLU A 112 4.79 2.13 -6.17
CA GLU A 112 3.59 1.97 -5.36
C GLU A 112 3.38 0.49 -4.99
N GLY A 113 2.17 -0.05 -5.11
CA GLY A 113 1.82 -1.41 -4.71
C GLY A 113 2.67 -2.50 -5.35
N LEU A 114 2.75 -3.65 -4.67
CA LEU A 114 3.51 -4.81 -5.08
C LEU A 114 2.70 -6.08 -4.85
N THR A 115 2.63 -6.95 -5.85
CA THR A 115 2.12 -8.32 -5.66
C THR A 115 3.04 -9.35 -6.32
N LEU A 116 2.97 -10.60 -5.87
CA LEU A 116 3.70 -11.72 -6.46
C LEU A 116 2.68 -12.65 -7.10
N PHE A 117 2.69 -12.76 -8.43
CA PHE A 117 1.74 -13.58 -9.15
C PHE A 117 2.46 -14.41 -10.22
N ASN A 118 2.23 -15.73 -10.24
CA ASN A 118 2.88 -16.66 -11.18
C ASN A 118 4.41 -16.48 -11.26
N ASN A 119 5.08 -16.36 -10.11
CA ASN A 119 6.54 -16.17 -9.98
C ASN A 119 7.07 -14.83 -10.54
N LEU A 120 6.18 -13.85 -10.76
CA LEU A 120 6.52 -12.49 -11.18
C LEU A 120 6.15 -11.51 -10.09
N LEU A 121 7.10 -10.67 -9.70
CA LEU A 121 6.80 -9.49 -8.90
C LEU A 121 6.25 -8.40 -9.82
N ILE A 122 5.07 -7.89 -9.48
CA ILE A 122 4.35 -6.87 -10.22
C ILE A 122 4.31 -5.62 -9.36
N GLN A 123 4.99 -4.56 -9.78
CA GLN A 123 5.10 -3.31 -9.02
C GLN A 123 4.44 -2.17 -9.79
N LEU A 124 3.50 -1.47 -9.17
CA LEU A 124 2.85 -0.31 -9.76
C LEU A 124 3.69 0.96 -9.59
N THR A 125 3.30 1.98 -10.34
CA THR A 125 3.81 3.35 -10.19
C THR A 125 2.66 4.32 -9.97
N TRP A 126 2.92 5.40 -9.23
CA TRP A 126 1.88 6.37 -8.88
C TRP A 126 1.33 7.11 -10.12
N LYS A 127 2.15 7.97 -10.74
CA LYS A 127 1.72 8.88 -11.83
C LYS A 127 2.37 8.58 -13.17
N SER A 128 3.17 7.53 -13.24
CA SER A 128 3.81 7.14 -14.49
C SER A 128 2.92 6.28 -15.36
N HIS A 129 1.78 5.80 -14.84
CA HIS A 129 0.82 4.97 -15.57
C HIS A 129 1.43 3.67 -16.10
N LEU A 130 2.36 3.10 -15.33
CA LEU A 130 3.09 1.88 -15.66
C LEU A 130 3.02 0.88 -14.50
N GLY A 131 2.96 -0.40 -14.84
CA GLY A 131 3.35 -1.49 -13.95
C GLY A 131 4.61 -2.19 -14.48
N PHE A 132 5.53 -2.51 -13.58
CA PHE A 132 6.77 -3.24 -13.88
C PHE A 132 6.66 -4.69 -13.46
N LEU A 133 7.29 -5.57 -14.24
CA LEU A 133 7.38 -7.00 -14.01
C LEU A 133 8.83 -7.37 -13.72
N TYR A 134 9.06 -8.09 -12.63
CA TYR A 134 10.38 -8.54 -12.23
C TYR A 134 10.40 -10.04 -11.95
N ASP A 135 11.53 -10.66 -12.21
CA ASP A 135 11.85 -11.99 -11.70
C ASP A 135 11.96 -11.94 -10.16
N VAL A 136 11.30 -12.87 -9.46
CA VAL A 136 11.20 -12.84 -7.99
C VAL A 136 12.54 -13.10 -7.29
N ASP A 137 13.44 -13.87 -7.93
CA ASP A 137 14.71 -14.27 -7.32
C ASP A 137 15.82 -13.25 -7.53
N THR A 138 15.83 -12.61 -8.70
CA THR A 138 16.92 -11.74 -9.15
C THR A 138 16.55 -10.26 -9.20
N PHE A 139 15.26 -9.94 -9.17
CA PHE A 139 14.70 -8.60 -9.47
C PHE A 139 15.06 -8.09 -10.87
N GLU A 140 15.47 -8.96 -11.80
CA GLU A 140 15.67 -8.57 -13.19
C GLU A 140 14.35 -8.10 -13.80
N HIS A 141 14.38 -6.95 -14.48
CA HIS A 141 13.20 -6.38 -15.13
C HIS A 141 12.86 -7.21 -16.38
N ILE A 142 11.69 -7.83 -16.37
CA ILE A 142 11.20 -8.69 -17.44
C ILE A 142 10.42 -7.86 -18.47
N GLY A 143 9.67 -6.87 -18.02
CA GLY A 143 8.84 -6.04 -18.88
C GLY A 143 7.97 -5.09 -18.10
N SER A 144 7.12 -4.39 -18.83
CA SER A 144 6.20 -3.38 -18.29
C SER A 144 4.88 -3.40 -19.03
N PHE A 145 3.82 -2.92 -18.39
CA PHE A 145 2.52 -2.72 -19.00
C PHE A 145 1.99 -1.32 -18.68
N ASP A 146 1.15 -0.80 -19.57
CA ASP A 146 0.46 0.47 -19.35
C ASP A 146 -0.74 0.26 -18.42
N PHE A 147 -0.91 1.18 -17.47
CA PHE A 147 -2.07 1.26 -16.60
C PHE A 147 -2.57 2.71 -16.57
N PRO A 148 -3.68 3.05 -17.26
CA PRO A 148 -4.05 4.44 -17.53
C PRO A 148 -4.61 5.23 -16.32
N TYR A 149 -4.52 4.67 -15.11
CA TYR A 149 -4.92 5.28 -13.85
C TYR A 149 -3.70 5.47 -12.96
N GLU A 150 -3.85 6.16 -11.82
CA GLU A 150 -2.81 6.08 -10.79
C GLU A 150 -2.74 4.64 -10.26
N GLY A 151 -1.56 4.12 -9.98
CA GLY A 151 -1.41 2.82 -9.31
C GLY A 151 -1.14 3.02 -7.84
N TRP A 152 -2.02 2.54 -6.95
CA TRP A 152 -1.81 2.57 -5.49
C TRP A 152 -1.52 1.15 -5.01
N GLY A 153 -2.47 0.43 -4.42
CA GLY A 153 -2.27 -0.97 -4.03
C GLY A 153 -2.52 -1.97 -5.15
N ILE A 154 -1.89 -3.15 -5.06
CA ILE A 154 -2.15 -4.29 -5.94
C ILE A 154 -2.08 -5.59 -5.14
N THR A 155 -3.04 -6.48 -5.38
CA THR A 155 -3.02 -7.87 -4.90
C THR A 155 -3.54 -8.78 -6.01
N HIS A 156 -3.77 -10.06 -5.72
CA HIS A 156 -4.28 -11.02 -6.69
C HIS A 156 -5.25 -12.01 -6.07
N ASP A 157 -6.23 -12.42 -6.86
CA ASP A 157 -7.13 -13.53 -6.57
C ASP A 157 -6.64 -14.75 -7.36
N ASP A 158 -5.97 -15.67 -6.66
CA ASP A 158 -5.44 -16.90 -7.24
C ASP A 158 -6.55 -17.81 -7.80
N ASP A 159 -7.68 -17.90 -7.10
CA ASP A 159 -8.79 -18.79 -7.49
C ASP A 159 -9.44 -18.34 -8.79
N ASN A 160 -9.52 -17.02 -9.01
CA ASN A 160 -10.09 -16.43 -10.23
C ASN A 160 -9.04 -15.99 -11.26
N ASN A 161 -7.74 -16.15 -10.97
CA ASN A 161 -6.62 -15.77 -11.83
C ASN A 161 -6.70 -14.30 -12.31
N ASN A 162 -6.90 -13.37 -11.38
CA ASN A 162 -6.97 -11.94 -11.67
C ASN A 162 -6.10 -11.12 -10.72
N LEU A 163 -5.56 -10.00 -11.20
CA LEU A 163 -4.96 -8.97 -10.35
C LEU A 163 -6.04 -8.00 -9.89
N VAL A 164 -5.90 -7.41 -8.71
CA VAL A 164 -6.81 -6.39 -8.16
C VAL A 164 -6.00 -5.15 -7.83
N ILE A 165 -6.41 -4.00 -8.35
CA ILE A 165 -5.68 -2.73 -8.20
C ILE A 165 -6.59 -1.66 -7.60
N SER A 166 -6.06 -0.89 -6.65
CA SER A 166 -6.63 0.39 -6.19
C SER A 166 -5.84 1.57 -6.78
N ASP A 167 -6.48 2.73 -6.82
CA ASP A 167 -5.90 3.99 -7.33
C ASP A 167 -6.19 5.19 -6.41
N GLY A 168 -6.56 4.93 -5.14
CA GLY A 168 -7.02 5.96 -4.20
C GLY A 168 -8.47 6.42 -4.40
N SER A 169 -9.15 6.00 -5.48
CA SER A 169 -10.59 6.20 -5.64
C SER A 169 -11.39 5.20 -4.81
N ASP A 170 -12.71 5.14 -5.04
CA ASP A 170 -13.61 4.14 -4.50
C ASP A 170 -13.66 2.86 -5.35
N THR A 171 -12.87 2.75 -6.41
CA THR A 171 -12.98 1.65 -7.39
C THR A 171 -11.80 0.67 -7.27
N LEU A 172 -12.11 -0.62 -7.13
CA LEU A 172 -11.16 -1.70 -7.35
C LEU A 172 -11.27 -2.20 -8.79
N ARG A 173 -10.12 -2.33 -9.45
CA ARG A 173 -10.03 -2.80 -10.85
C ARG A 173 -9.40 -4.17 -10.92
N PHE A 174 -10.08 -5.08 -11.60
CA PHE A 174 -9.59 -6.43 -11.83
C PHE A 174 -8.99 -6.52 -13.22
N LEU A 175 -7.78 -7.05 -13.32
CA LEU A 175 -7.04 -7.17 -14.57
C LEU A 175 -6.75 -8.64 -14.89
N ASP A 176 -6.82 -8.99 -16.17
CA ASP A 176 -6.30 -10.27 -16.67
C ASP A 176 -4.76 -10.22 -16.63
N PRO A 177 -4.09 -11.08 -15.85
CA PRO A 177 -2.63 -11.05 -15.69
C PRO A 177 -1.85 -11.39 -16.96
N LYS A 178 -2.51 -11.89 -18.02
CA LYS A 178 -1.85 -12.23 -19.29
C LYS A 178 -1.67 -11.02 -20.21
N ASN A 179 -2.58 -10.05 -20.13
CA ASN A 179 -2.61 -8.90 -21.04
C ASN A 179 -2.78 -7.55 -20.32
N PHE A 180 -2.98 -7.58 -19.00
CA PHE A 180 -3.16 -6.43 -18.11
C PHE A 180 -4.36 -5.53 -18.48
N LEU A 181 -5.33 -6.08 -19.21
CA LEU A 181 -6.57 -5.38 -19.52
C LEU A 181 -7.57 -5.53 -18.36
N ILE A 182 -8.29 -4.45 -18.08
CA ILE A 182 -9.35 -4.45 -17.08
C ILE A 182 -10.49 -5.35 -17.55
N THR A 183 -10.86 -6.31 -16.70
CA THR A 183 -11.95 -7.26 -16.92
C THR A 183 -13.19 -6.91 -16.10
N LYS A 184 -13.01 -6.23 -14.97
CA LYS A 184 -14.08 -5.85 -14.05
C LYS A 184 -13.67 -4.62 -13.23
N GLU A 185 -14.64 -3.79 -12.91
CA GLU A 185 -14.50 -2.70 -11.94
C GLU A 185 -15.62 -2.83 -10.91
N VAL A 186 -15.29 -2.67 -9.63
CA VAL A 186 -16.27 -2.66 -8.53
C VAL A 186 -16.06 -1.43 -7.67
N GLN A 187 -17.15 -0.81 -7.23
CA GLN A 187 -17.10 0.35 -6.36
C GLN A 187 -17.24 -0.12 -4.91
N VAL A 188 -16.24 0.17 -4.09
CA VAL A 188 -16.23 -0.16 -2.67
C VAL A 188 -17.21 0.73 -1.93
N HIS A 189 -18.15 0.10 -1.23
CA HIS A 189 -19.22 0.83 -0.56
C HIS A 189 -19.66 0.20 0.77
N LEU A 190 -20.17 1.06 1.64
CA LEU A 190 -20.85 0.68 2.87
C LEU A 190 -22.31 1.13 2.80
N ASN A 191 -23.26 0.20 2.66
CA ASN A 191 -24.70 0.53 2.51
C ASN A 191 -24.97 1.58 1.41
N GLY A 192 -24.27 1.48 0.28
CA GLY A 192 -24.36 2.42 -0.85
C GLY A 192 -23.56 3.72 -0.70
N LEU A 193 -22.87 3.93 0.43
CA LEU A 193 -21.91 5.03 0.59
C LEU A 193 -20.55 4.60 0.06
N MET A 194 -20.07 5.26 -0.99
CA MET A 194 -18.76 4.96 -1.59
C MET A 194 -17.61 5.33 -0.65
N ILE A 195 -16.63 4.44 -0.52
CA ILE A 195 -15.47 4.63 0.33
C ILE A 195 -14.23 4.76 -0.56
N ASN A 196 -13.62 5.95 -0.56
CA ASN A 196 -12.40 6.25 -1.31
C ASN A 196 -11.15 6.10 -0.45
N GLN A 197 -9.99 6.50 -1.00
CA GLN A 197 -8.67 6.41 -0.36
C GLN A 197 -8.24 4.97 -0.09
N LEU A 198 -8.73 4.04 -0.91
CA LEU A 198 -8.25 2.66 -0.94
C LEU A 198 -6.78 2.66 -1.36
N ASN A 199 -5.92 2.14 -0.50
CA ASN A 199 -4.48 2.17 -0.70
C ASN A 199 -3.95 0.74 -0.83
N GLU A 200 -2.98 0.34 -0.03
CA GLU A 200 -2.38 -0.99 -0.10
C GLU A 200 -3.42 -2.11 0.12
N LEU A 201 -3.25 -3.21 -0.62
CA LEU A 201 -4.22 -4.30 -0.75
C LEU A 201 -3.58 -5.65 -0.43
N GLU A 202 -4.35 -6.55 0.18
CA GLU A 202 -4.00 -7.98 0.30
C GLU A 202 -5.25 -8.85 0.11
N PHE A 203 -5.15 -9.96 -0.62
CA PHE A 203 -6.28 -10.85 -0.88
C PHE A 203 -6.21 -12.05 0.06
N ILE A 204 -7.19 -12.18 0.96
CA ILE A 204 -7.17 -13.17 2.03
C ILE A 204 -8.51 -13.89 2.07
N ASN A 205 -8.46 -15.21 1.87
CA ASN A 205 -9.62 -16.11 1.98
C ASN A 205 -10.86 -15.63 1.22
N GLY A 206 -10.67 -15.17 -0.03
CA GLY A 206 -11.76 -14.75 -0.91
C GLY A 206 -12.17 -13.28 -0.78
N THR A 207 -11.51 -12.48 0.06
CA THR A 207 -11.87 -11.08 0.30
C THR A 207 -10.66 -10.17 0.13
N VAL A 208 -10.90 -8.92 -0.28
CA VAL A 208 -9.86 -7.89 -0.41
C VAL A 208 -9.75 -7.13 0.91
N TYR A 209 -8.56 -7.12 1.49
CA TYR A 209 -8.20 -6.27 2.62
C TYR A 209 -7.57 -5.01 2.06
N ALA A 210 -8.09 -3.84 2.43
CA ALA A 210 -7.62 -2.57 1.90
C ALA A 210 -7.30 -1.60 3.04
N ASN A 211 -6.06 -1.11 3.09
CA ASN A 211 -5.76 0.09 3.89
C ASN A 211 -6.59 1.26 3.36
N VAL A 212 -7.13 2.08 4.27
CA VAL A 212 -7.71 3.38 3.91
C VAL A 212 -6.74 4.47 4.30
N TRP A 213 -6.18 5.16 3.31
CA TRP A 213 -5.13 6.15 3.51
C TRP A 213 -5.53 7.19 4.55
N HIS A 214 -4.58 7.60 5.39
CA HIS A 214 -4.79 8.54 6.49
C HIS A 214 -5.77 8.07 7.59
N THR A 215 -6.01 6.77 7.70
CA THR A 215 -6.72 6.16 8.83
C THR A 215 -5.94 4.98 9.37
N ASP A 216 -6.21 4.59 10.62
CA ASP A 216 -5.69 3.33 11.18
C ASP A 216 -6.63 2.14 10.91
N LEU A 217 -7.34 2.17 9.77
CA LEU A 217 -8.36 1.18 9.42
C LEU A 217 -7.98 0.36 8.19
N ILE A 218 -8.37 -0.91 8.23
CA ILE A 218 -8.37 -1.81 7.09
C ILE A 218 -9.81 -2.26 6.84
N LEU A 219 -10.30 -2.12 5.61
CA LEU A 219 -11.60 -2.64 5.21
C LEU A 219 -11.45 -4.08 4.71
N ILE A 220 -12.47 -4.89 4.95
CA ILE A 220 -12.63 -6.22 4.37
C ILE A 220 -13.77 -6.11 3.36
N VAL A 221 -13.43 -6.29 2.09
CA VAL A 221 -14.28 -5.98 0.95
C VAL A 221 -14.58 -7.26 0.18
N GLU A 222 -15.86 -7.46 -0.12
CA GLU A 222 -16.32 -8.50 -1.04
C GLU A 222 -15.90 -8.13 -2.48
N PRO A 223 -15.02 -8.91 -3.13
CA PRO A 223 -14.56 -8.59 -4.49
C PRO A 223 -15.67 -8.66 -5.54
N ASP A 224 -16.79 -9.33 -5.24
CA ASP A 224 -17.87 -9.53 -6.19
C ASP A 224 -18.64 -8.25 -6.53
N ASP A 225 -18.99 -7.46 -5.51
CA ASP A 225 -19.78 -6.24 -5.66
C ASP A 225 -19.18 -4.99 -4.98
N GLY A 226 -18.12 -5.15 -4.20
CA GLY A 226 -17.48 -4.05 -3.47
C GLY A 226 -18.11 -3.76 -2.10
N GLU A 227 -19.03 -4.60 -1.60
CA GLU A 227 -19.60 -4.42 -0.27
C GLU A 227 -18.51 -4.56 0.81
N VAL A 228 -18.40 -3.56 1.69
CA VAL A 228 -17.61 -3.68 2.91
C VAL A 228 -18.37 -4.61 3.86
N ILE A 229 -17.81 -5.78 4.16
CA ILE A 229 -18.41 -6.81 5.02
C ILE A 229 -17.77 -6.86 6.42
N GLY A 230 -16.63 -6.20 6.59
CA GLY A 230 -15.93 -6.11 7.86
C GLY A 230 -14.84 -5.06 7.85
N TRP A 231 -14.22 -4.85 9.01
CA TRP A 231 -13.14 -3.89 9.16
C TRP A 231 -12.27 -4.21 10.37
N ILE A 232 -11.01 -3.78 10.31
CA ILE A 232 -10.02 -3.92 11.36
C ILE A 232 -9.65 -2.54 11.88
N ASN A 233 -9.73 -2.35 13.19
CA ASN A 233 -9.27 -1.14 13.86
C ASN A 233 -7.85 -1.33 14.41
N LEU A 234 -6.86 -0.67 13.81
CA LEU A 234 -5.46 -0.69 14.26
C LEU A 234 -5.06 0.57 15.03
N THR A 235 -6.04 1.37 15.47
CA THR A 235 -5.77 2.59 16.25
C THR A 235 -4.87 2.26 17.45
N GLY A 236 -3.79 3.03 17.60
CA GLY A 236 -2.83 2.88 18.71
C GLY A 236 -1.78 1.79 18.53
N LEU A 237 -1.69 1.14 17.35
CA LEU A 237 -0.70 0.09 17.10
C LEU A 237 0.73 0.63 17.10
N GLU A 238 0.97 1.78 16.47
CA GLU A 238 2.26 2.49 16.45
C GLU A 238 2.06 3.93 16.95
N GLU A 239 2.94 4.39 17.84
CA GLU A 239 2.96 5.80 18.26
C GLU A 239 3.59 6.66 17.17
N GLN A 240 2.75 7.34 16.39
CA GLN A 240 3.21 8.16 15.27
C GLN A 240 3.59 9.58 15.73
N SER A 241 4.83 10.00 15.44
CA SER A 241 5.28 11.38 15.70
C SER A 241 4.71 12.39 14.70
N ASP A 242 4.42 11.94 13.46
CA ASP A 242 3.86 12.77 12.38
C ASP A 242 2.85 11.95 11.54
N LEU A 243 1.56 12.08 11.90
CA LEU A 243 0.42 11.41 11.25
C LEU A 243 0.24 11.80 9.76
N SER A 244 0.91 12.85 9.26
CA SER A 244 0.81 13.25 7.86
C SER A 244 1.70 12.40 6.93
N LYS A 245 2.72 11.74 7.49
CA LYS A 245 3.73 10.98 6.73
C LYS A 245 3.86 9.54 7.21
N ASN A 246 3.77 9.31 8.52
CA ASN A 246 4.04 8.01 9.12
C ASN A 246 2.76 7.19 9.28
N VAL A 247 1.98 7.04 8.21
CA VAL A 247 0.65 6.40 8.27
C VAL A 247 0.73 4.89 8.10
N LEU A 248 -0.26 4.18 8.66
CA LEU A 248 -0.53 2.76 8.38
C LEU A 248 -0.62 2.53 6.86
N ASN A 249 0.19 1.61 6.34
CA ASN A 249 0.17 1.17 4.95
C ASN A 249 1.07 -0.06 4.78
N GLY A 250 0.55 -1.13 4.19
CA GLY A 250 1.27 -2.39 4.01
C GLY A 250 0.63 -3.50 4.83
N ILE A 251 0.05 -4.47 4.13
CA ILE A 251 -0.59 -5.67 4.65
C ILE A 251 0.10 -6.85 3.97
N ALA A 252 0.48 -7.86 4.73
CA ALA A 252 0.98 -9.10 4.15
C ALA A 252 0.38 -10.31 4.86
N PHE A 253 0.05 -11.35 4.09
CA PHE A 253 -0.50 -12.58 4.65
C PHE A 253 0.33 -13.83 4.36
N ASP A 254 0.62 -14.60 5.40
CA ASP A 254 1.20 -15.94 5.29
C ASP A 254 0.07 -16.98 5.34
N GLN A 255 -0.45 -17.36 4.18
CA GLN A 255 -1.53 -18.35 4.06
C GLN A 255 -1.18 -19.69 4.71
N ALA A 256 0.09 -20.11 4.62
CA ALA A 256 0.51 -21.43 5.10
C ALA A 256 0.48 -21.55 6.63
N ASN A 257 0.73 -20.45 7.34
CA ASN A 257 0.77 -20.42 8.80
C ASN A 257 -0.31 -19.52 9.43
N ASN A 258 -1.19 -18.94 8.61
CA ASN A 258 -2.24 -18.02 9.03
C ASN A 258 -1.71 -16.85 9.86
N ARG A 259 -0.67 -16.17 9.36
CA ARG A 259 -0.05 -15.00 10.01
C ARG A 259 -0.36 -13.74 9.23
N PHE A 260 -0.80 -12.71 9.95
CA PHE A 260 -1.18 -11.42 9.38
C PHE A 260 -0.15 -10.39 9.80
N PHE A 261 0.47 -9.72 8.84
CA PHE A 261 1.49 -8.71 9.07
C PHE A 261 1.01 -7.34 8.63
N VAL A 262 1.34 -6.32 9.42
CA VAL A 262 1.07 -4.92 9.09
C VAL A 262 2.26 -4.05 9.44
N THR A 263 2.45 -2.99 8.66
CA THR A 263 3.44 -1.95 8.92
C THR A 263 2.88 -0.60 8.47
N GLY A 264 3.74 0.41 8.41
CA GLY A 264 3.39 1.70 7.86
C GLY A 264 4.58 2.40 7.23
N LYS A 265 4.27 3.52 6.58
CA LYS A 265 5.27 4.37 5.97
C LYS A 265 6.18 4.91 7.07
N LEU A 266 7.49 4.67 6.94
CA LEU A 266 8.51 5.12 7.89
C LEU A 266 8.33 4.56 9.32
N TRP A 267 7.54 3.50 9.49
CA TRP A 267 7.39 2.85 10.80
C TRP A 267 8.70 2.12 11.16
N PRO A 268 9.16 2.18 12.42
CA PRO A 268 10.32 1.42 12.86
C PRO A 268 10.02 -0.06 13.09
N HIS A 269 8.74 -0.45 13.03
CA HIS A 269 8.27 -1.79 13.34
C HIS A 269 7.30 -2.33 12.29
N LEU A 270 7.40 -3.64 12.06
CA LEU A 270 6.39 -4.46 11.43
C LEU A 270 5.78 -5.38 12.49
N TYR A 271 4.47 -5.52 12.48
CA TYR A 271 3.73 -6.26 13.48
C TYR A 271 3.09 -7.50 12.88
N GLU A 272 3.31 -8.65 13.51
CA GLU A 272 2.44 -9.81 13.35
C GLU A 272 1.29 -9.67 14.33
N ILE A 273 0.07 -9.68 13.81
CA ILE A 273 -1.15 -9.49 14.59
C ILE A 273 -2.07 -10.69 14.46
N LEU A 274 -2.84 -10.94 15.52
CA LEU A 274 -4.01 -11.79 15.50
C LEU A 274 -5.24 -10.89 15.49
N LEU A 275 -6.16 -11.13 14.56
CA LEU A 275 -7.44 -10.43 14.52
C LEU A 275 -8.36 -10.96 15.62
N ILE A 276 -8.89 -10.05 16.44
CA ILE A 276 -9.81 -10.35 17.53
C ILE A 276 -11.17 -9.77 17.16
N GLU A 277 -12.14 -10.64 16.90
CA GLU A 277 -13.50 -10.22 16.60
C GLU A 277 -14.14 -9.58 17.85
N GLU A 278 -14.66 -8.37 17.68
CA GLU A 278 -15.41 -7.63 18.70
C GLU A 278 -16.91 -7.89 18.51
N ARG A 279 -17.58 -8.29 19.60
CA ARG A 279 -19.02 -8.54 19.65
C ARG A 279 -19.82 -7.30 20.05
#